data_AF-A0A8D0BWM7-F1
#
_entry.id   AF-A0A8D0BWM7-F1
#
_cell.length_a   1.000
_cell.length_b   1.000
_cell.length_c   1.000
_cell.angle_alpha   90.00
_cell.angle_beta   90.00
_cell.angle_gamma   90.00
#
_symmetry.space_group_name_H-M   'P 1'
#
loop_
_entity.id
_entity.type
_entity.pdbx_description
1 polymer ?
#
loop_
_entity_poly.entity_id
_entity_poly.type
_entity_poly.pdbx_seq_one_letter_code
_entity_poly.pdbx_strand_id
1 'polypeptide(L)'
;GWSLSQLFHVAILVSILYVPCLGQDKCMGAPGIPGIPGTAGLPGRDGRDGVKGDPGSPGPMGPPNGQPGAPGREGPRGPQGPRGEPGLKGERGEPGPEGKKEFFFLLFLSVLALKGLVYKVGHKIFATDTKLVDFETSLKTCQNVGGYIATPLNKEENDAVQGIAMEGNQYTYLGIMQNSSTGTFEYLDGTTVNYTNWSRNEPNGNGKENCVEMYTNGKWNDKRCNENRLTICEF
;
A
#
# COMPACT_ATOMS: atom_id res chain seq x y z
N GLY A 1 -10.05 9.21 32.85
CA GLY A 1 -8.71 8.69 32.49
C GLY A 1 -8.90 7.52 31.56
N TRP A 2 -8.16 7.46 30.45
CA TRP A 2 -8.35 6.46 29.38
C TRP A 2 -7.86 5.07 29.83
N SER A 3 -8.53 3.99 29.38
CA SER A 3 -8.12 2.62 29.71
C SER A 3 -6.94 2.15 28.87
N LEU A 4 -6.15 1.19 29.37
CA LEU A 4 -4.99 0.61 28.69
C LEU A 4 -5.33 0.04 27.28
N SER A 5 -6.56 -0.43 27.07
CA SER A 5 -7.06 -0.89 25.77
C SER A 5 -7.25 0.26 24.78
N GLN A 6 -7.72 1.43 25.25
CA GLN A 6 -7.89 2.61 24.40
C GLN A 6 -6.54 3.24 24.06
N LEU A 7 -5.57 3.20 24.99
CA LEU A 7 -4.20 3.61 24.72
C LEU A 7 -3.51 2.70 23.69
N PHE A 8 -3.79 1.41 23.67
CA PHE A 8 -3.24 0.47 22.68
C PHE A 8 -3.79 0.72 21.28
N HIS A 9 -5.09 0.99 21.14
CA HIS A 9 -5.71 1.29 19.84
C HIS A 9 -5.33 2.66 19.30
N VAL A 10 -5.20 3.65 20.18
CA VAL A 10 -4.67 4.97 19.83
C VAL A 10 -3.18 4.88 19.49
N ALA A 11 -2.38 4.06 20.19
CA ALA A 11 -0.97 3.82 19.84
C ALA A 11 -0.82 3.14 18.48
N ILE A 12 -1.70 2.20 18.11
CA ILE A 12 -1.73 1.58 16.78
C ILE A 12 -2.13 2.61 15.71
N LEU A 13 -3.18 3.40 15.95
CA LEU A 13 -3.61 4.47 15.03
C LEU A 13 -2.54 5.56 14.85
N VAL A 14 -1.83 5.93 15.92
CA VAL A 14 -0.70 6.88 15.88
C VAL A 14 0.53 6.24 15.23
N SER A 15 0.77 4.94 15.35
CA SER A 15 1.85 4.28 14.59
C SER A 15 1.54 4.08 13.09
N ILE A 16 0.26 4.10 12.69
CA ILE A 16 -0.15 3.99 11.28
C ILE A 16 -0.29 5.39 10.62
N LEU A 17 -0.67 6.42 11.40
CA LEU A 17 -0.87 7.80 10.91
C LEU A 17 0.28 8.77 11.25
N TYR A 18 1.05 8.51 12.31
CA TYR A 18 2.23 9.28 12.76
C TYR A 18 3.50 8.41 12.82
N VAL A 19 3.65 7.46 11.90
CA VAL A 19 4.99 7.26 11.33
C VAL A 19 5.09 8.28 10.20
N PRO A 20 5.57 9.52 10.44
CA PRO A 20 6.32 10.14 9.39
C PRO A 20 7.46 9.14 9.16
N CYS A 21 7.45 8.44 8.02
CA CYS A 21 8.72 8.11 7.41
C CYS A 21 9.39 9.47 7.21
N LEU A 22 10.10 9.94 8.25
CA LEU A 22 10.98 11.09 8.16
C LEU A 22 11.85 10.80 6.95
N GLY A 23 11.85 11.76 6.03
CA GLY A 23 12.36 11.60 4.69
C GLY A 23 13.75 10.96 4.67
N GLN A 24 13.97 10.19 3.60
CA GLN A 24 15.21 9.48 3.27
C GLN A 24 15.51 8.21 4.06
N ASP A 25 14.64 7.21 3.99
CA ASP A 25 15.12 5.89 3.57
C ASP A 25 13.97 5.06 3.02
N LYS A 26 14.12 4.62 1.76
CA LYS A 26 13.34 3.54 1.17
C LYS A 26 13.25 2.40 2.20
N CYS A 27 12.07 1.84 2.43
CA CYS A 27 11.99 0.53 3.06
C CYS A 27 12.92 -0.39 2.26
N MET A 28 14.05 -0.82 2.83
CA MET A 28 14.95 -1.73 2.14
C MET A 28 14.16 -3.01 1.91
N GLY A 29 13.88 -3.32 0.64
CA GLY A 29 13.35 -4.62 0.27
C GLY A 29 14.24 -5.72 0.84
N ALA A 30 13.67 -6.92 1.04
CA ALA A 30 14.48 -8.07 1.46
C ALA A 30 15.72 -8.21 0.55
N PRO A 31 16.89 -8.60 1.10
CA PRO A 31 18.09 -8.79 0.28
C PRO A 31 17.77 -9.65 -0.94
N GLY A 32 18.20 -9.22 -2.12
CA GLY A 32 18.04 -10.00 -3.34
C GLY A 32 18.65 -11.40 -3.17
N ILE A 33 18.08 -12.38 -3.86
CA ILE A 33 18.60 -13.77 -3.86
C ILE A 33 20.06 -13.73 -4.33
N PRO A 34 20.99 -14.49 -3.71
CA PRO A 34 22.37 -14.58 -4.19
C PRO A 34 22.41 -14.94 -5.68
N GLY A 35 23.26 -14.25 -6.44
CA GLY A 35 23.45 -14.53 -7.86
C GLY A 35 23.98 -15.95 -8.09
N ILE A 36 23.68 -16.52 -9.27
CA ILE A 36 24.20 -17.83 -9.66
C ILE A 36 25.73 -17.83 -9.67
N PRO A 37 26.40 -18.92 -9.22
CA PRO A 37 27.85 -19.05 -9.35
C PRO A 37 28.30 -18.87 -10.80
N GLY A 38 29.44 -18.21 -11.01
CA GLY A 38 30.02 -18.05 -12.34
C GLY A 38 30.35 -19.40 -12.99
N THR A 39 30.31 -19.45 -14.31
CA THR A 39 30.69 -20.65 -15.08
C THR A 39 32.17 -21.00 -14.87
N ALA A 40 32.51 -22.28 -14.94
CA ALA A 40 33.91 -22.71 -14.92
C ALA A 40 34.71 -22.05 -16.05
N GLY A 41 35.97 -21.70 -15.77
CA GLY A 41 36.87 -21.16 -16.78
C GLY A 41 37.13 -22.16 -17.91
N LEU A 42 37.45 -21.65 -19.10
CA LEU A 42 37.82 -22.51 -20.25
C LEU A 42 39.10 -23.31 -19.93
N PRO A 43 39.25 -24.53 -20.48
CA PRO A 43 40.52 -25.27 -20.42
C PRO A 43 41.69 -24.42 -20.92
N GLY A 44 42.87 -24.60 -20.31
CA GLY A 44 44.10 -23.96 -20.78
C GLY A 44 44.41 -24.36 -22.22
N ARG A 45 45.10 -23.48 -22.96
CA ARG A 45 45.60 -23.81 -24.29
C ARG A 45 46.64 -24.92 -24.21
N ASP A 46 46.72 -25.72 -25.28
CA ASP A 46 47.78 -26.71 -25.43
C ASP A 46 49.16 -26.05 -25.32
N GLY A 47 50.11 -26.77 -24.72
CA GLY A 47 51.50 -26.33 -24.62
C GLY A 47 52.10 -26.16 -26.02
N ARG A 48 53.05 -25.23 -26.16
CA ARG A 48 53.82 -25.12 -27.41
C ARG A 48 54.65 -26.38 -27.61
N ASP A 49 54.89 -26.72 -28.87
CA ASP A 49 55.83 -27.77 -29.23
C ASP A 49 57.19 -27.52 -28.57
N GLY A 50 57.82 -28.60 -28.10
CA GLY A 50 59.14 -28.53 -27.50
C GLY A 50 60.17 -28.01 -28.50
N VAL A 51 61.17 -27.27 -28.00
CA VAL A 51 62.29 -26.84 -28.84
C VAL A 51 63.00 -28.09 -29.36
N LYS A 52 63.32 -28.13 -30.66
CA LYS A 52 64.12 -29.21 -31.23
C LYS A 52 65.43 -29.30 -30.44
N GLY A 53 65.76 -30.50 -29.94
CA GLY A 53 66.99 -30.71 -29.19
C GLY A 53 68.22 -30.32 -30.02
N ASP A 54 69.24 -29.81 -29.36
CA ASP A 54 70.50 -29.47 -30.01
C ASP A 54 71.07 -30.69 -30.74
N PRO A 55 71.74 -30.50 -31.89
CA PRO A 55 72.50 -31.58 -32.52
C PRO A 55 73.43 -32.22 -31.50
N GLY A 56 73.43 -33.55 -31.43
CA GLY A 56 74.35 -34.27 -30.55
C GLY A 56 75.80 -33.84 -30.82
N SER A 57 76.62 -33.84 -29.77
CA SER A 57 78.05 -33.57 -29.94
C SER A 57 78.63 -34.51 -30.99
N PRO A 58 79.53 -34.03 -31.88
CA PRO A 58 80.24 -34.90 -32.80
C PRO A 58 80.86 -36.07 -32.02
N GLY A 59 80.59 -37.29 -32.48
CA GLY A 59 81.17 -38.47 -31.86
C GLY A 59 82.70 -38.43 -31.94
N PRO A 60 83.41 -39.14 -31.04
CA PRO A 60 84.84 -39.35 -31.21
C PRO A 60 85.12 -39.93 -32.61
N MET A 61 86.20 -39.50 -33.25
CA MET A 61 86.58 -39.95 -34.59
C MET A 61 86.65 -41.48 -34.62
N GLY A 62 85.73 -42.10 -35.36
CA GLY A 62 85.64 -43.55 -35.46
C GLY A 62 86.79 -44.13 -36.29
N PRO A 63 87.09 -45.43 -36.14
CA PRO A 63 87.94 -46.14 -37.10
C PRO A 63 87.35 -46.03 -38.52
N PRO A 64 88.16 -46.11 -39.59
CA PRO A 64 87.67 -45.94 -40.95
C PRO A 64 86.55 -46.96 -41.24
N ASN A 65 85.38 -46.46 -41.68
CA ASN A 65 84.10 -47.15 -41.98
C ASN A 65 83.05 -47.30 -40.84
N GLY A 66 82.96 -46.37 -39.90
CA GLY A 66 81.89 -46.33 -38.89
C GLY A 66 80.51 -45.90 -39.43
N GLN A 67 79.44 -46.57 -38.99
CA GLN A 67 78.04 -46.19 -39.27
C GLN A 67 77.62 -44.90 -38.54
N PRO A 68 76.63 -44.12 -39.06
CA PRO A 68 76.11 -42.95 -38.36
C PRO A 68 75.61 -43.26 -36.95
N GLY A 69 75.83 -42.34 -36.01
CA GLY A 69 75.35 -42.46 -34.63
C GLY A 69 73.82 -42.50 -34.54
N ALA A 70 73.31 -43.15 -33.49
CA ALA A 70 71.87 -43.25 -33.25
C ALA A 70 71.23 -41.86 -33.06
N PRO A 71 69.95 -41.67 -33.46
CA PRO A 71 69.22 -40.43 -33.18
C PRO A 71 69.23 -40.07 -31.69
N GLY A 72 69.25 -38.77 -31.40
CA GLY A 72 69.13 -38.26 -30.04
C GLY A 72 67.80 -38.67 -29.38
N ARG A 73 67.79 -38.76 -28.05
CA ARG A 73 66.57 -39.06 -27.29
C ARG A 73 65.55 -37.91 -27.45
N GLU A 74 64.27 -38.25 -27.41
CA GLU A 74 63.18 -37.27 -27.39
C GLU A 74 63.33 -36.34 -26.17
N GLY A 75 63.03 -35.05 -26.37
CA GLY A 75 63.09 -34.06 -25.30
C GLY A 75 62.03 -34.29 -24.22
N PRO A 76 62.20 -33.73 -23.01
CA PRO A 76 61.20 -33.81 -21.97
C PRO A 76 59.91 -33.07 -22.37
N ARG A 77 58.76 -33.56 -21.89
CA ARG A 77 57.47 -32.88 -22.05
C ARG A 77 57.55 -31.48 -21.44
N GLY A 78 57.00 -30.48 -22.14
CA GLY A 78 56.92 -29.12 -21.63
C GLY A 78 56.12 -29.00 -20.32
N PRO A 79 56.33 -27.93 -19.55
CA PRO A 79 55.62 -27.71 -18.29
C PRO A 79 54.11 -27.57 -18.49
N GLN A 80 53.33 -27.91 -17.46
CA GLN A 80 51.88 -27.67 -17.46
C GLN A 80 51.60 -26.17 -17.58
N GLY A 81 50.60 -25.81 -18.40
CA GLY A 81 50.16 -24.43 -18.53
C GLY A 81 49.62 -23.84 -17.22
N PRO A 82 49.57 -22.51 -17.10
CA PRO A 82 49.06 -21.84 -15.91
C PRO A 82 47.57 -22.16 -15.68
N ARG A 83 47.15 -22.13 -14.40
CA ARG A 83 45.73 -22.22 -14.03
C ARG A 83 44.97 -21.05 -14.66
N GLY A 84 43.78 -21.32 -15.20
CA GLY A 84 42.89 -20.28 -15.73
C GLY A 84 42.48 -19.26 -14.66
N GLU A 85 42.19 -18.04 -15.12
CA GLU A 85 41.70 -16.93 -14.29
C GLU A 85 40.41 -17.32 -13.53
N PRO A 86 40.20 -16.82 -12.30
CA PRO A 86 38.91 -16.94 -11.62
C PRO A 86 37.76 -16.38 -12.47
N GLY A 87 36.60 -17.04 -12.43
CA GLY A 87 35.40 -16.54 -13.08
C GLY A 87 34.99 -15.17 -12.52
N LEU A 88 34.35 -14.34 -13.36
CA LEU A 88 33.86 -13.03 -12.94
C LEU A 88 32.81 -13.17 -11.84
N LYS A 89 32.85 -12.26 -10.85
CA LYS A 89 31.82 -12.17 -9.82
C LYS A 89 30.47 -11.83 -10.49
N GLY A 90 29.43 -12.58 -10.12
CA GLY A 90 28.08 -12.33 -10.63
C GLY A 90 27.60 -10.90 -10.32
N GLU A 91 26.73 -10.38 -11.18
CA GLU A 91 26.13 -9.05 -11.02
C GLU A 91 25.26 -8.98 -9.75
N ARG A 92 25.11 -7.77 -9.20
CA ARG A 92 24.20 -7.53 -8.09
C ARG A 92 22.76 -7.76 -8.59
N GLY A 93 21.97 -8.53 -7.86
CA GLY A 93 20.55 -8.69 -8.15
C GLY A 93 19.82 -7.34 -8.15
N GLU A 94 18.81 -7.23 -9.02
CA GLU A 94 17.92 -6.07 -9.08
C GLU A 94 17.27 -5.76 -7.71
N PRO A 95 16.97 -4.48 -7.42
CA PRO A 95 16.16 -4.13 -6.25
C PRO A 95 14.83 -4.90 -6.24
N GLY A 96 14.42 -5.38 -5.07
CA GLY A 96 13.09 -5.98 -4.92
C GLY A 96 11.97 -4.97 -5.23
N PRO A 97 10.79 -5.43 -5.67
CA PRO A 97 9.65 -4.54 -5.91
C PRO A 97 9.22 -3.82 -4.63
N GLU A 98 8.74 -2.58 -4.75
CA GLU A 98 8.19 -1.84 -3.61
C GLU A 98 6.99 -2.59 -3.00
N GLY A 99 6.92 -2.63 -1.67
CA GLY A 99 5.78 -3.23 -0.95
C GLY A 99 4.47 -2.51 -1.27
N LYS A 100 3.45 -3.27 -1.69
CA LYS A 100 2.15 -2.73 -2.15
C LYS A 100 1.34 -2.14 -0.98
N LYS A 101 1.46 -0.82 -0.76
CA LYS A 101 0.68 -0.05 0.24
C LYS A 101 -0.85 -0.25 0.11
N GLU A 102 -1.33 -0.47 -1.12
CA GLU A 102 -2.74 -0.69 -1.45
C GLU A 102 -3.37 -1.88 -0.71
N PHE A 103 -2.62 -2.95 -0.45
CA PHE A 103 -3.19 -4.16 0.16
C PHE A 103 -3.60 -3.94 1.62
N PHE A 104 -2.79 -3.20 2.39
CA PHE A 104 -3.08 -2.90 3.79
C PHE A 104 -4.25 -1.92 3.95
N PHE A 105 -4.37 -0.96 3.04
CA PHE A 105 -5.48 -0.01 3.02
C PHE A 105 -6.82 -0.70 2.76
N LEU A 106 -6.88 -1.60 1.78
CA LEU A 106 -8.09 -2.36 1.46
C LEU A 106 -8.50 -3.30 2.60
N LEU A 107 -7.53 -3.91 3.30
CA LEU A 107 -7.81 -4.72 4.49
C LEU A 107 -8.38 -3.89 5.64
N PHE A 108 -7.91 -2.66 5.83
CA PHE A 108 -8.44 -1.77 6.85
C PHE A 108 -9.89 -1.35 6.56
N LEU A 109 -10.18 -0.95 5.31
CA LEU A 109 -11.54 -0.62 4.91
C LEU A 109 -12.50 -1.81 5.03
N SER A 110 -12.05 -3.02 4.70
CA SER A 110 -12.90 -4.21 4.85
C SER A 110 -13.24 -4.52 6.30
N VAL A 111 -12.29 -4.34 7.23
CA VAL A 111 -12.54 -4.48 8.67
C VAL A 111 -13.52 -3.42 9.18
N LEU A 112 -13.39 -2.17 8.73
CA LEU A 112 -14.32 -1.10 9.11
C LEU A 112 -15.74 -1.33 8.56
N ALA A 113 -15.84 -1.84 7.33
CA ALA A 113 -17.12 -2.20 6.73
C ALA A 113 -17.79 -3.37 7.48
N LEU A 114 -17.03 -4.39 7.90
CA LEU A 114 -17.55 -5.49 8.73
C LEU A 114 -18.06 -5.03 10.11
N LYS A 115 -17.57 -3.89 10.60
CA LYS A 115 -18.03 -3.25 11.84
C LYS A 115 -19.17 -2.24 11.63
N GLY A 116 -19.66 -2.09 10.39
CA GLY A 116 -20.69 -1.11 10.05
C GLY A 116 -20.28 0.36 10.24
N LEU A 117 -18.97 0.66 10.32
CA LEU A 117 -18.47 2.03 10.51
C LEU A 117 -18.24 2.77 9.19
N VAL A 118 -18.17 2.03 8.09
CA VAL A 118 -17.93 2.56 6.73
C VAL A 118 -18.81 1.84 5.73
N TYR A 119 -19.45 2.60 4.85
CA TYR A 119 -20.21 2.10 3.69
C TYR A 119 -19.77 2.81 2.42
N LYS A 120 -19.71 2.08 1.31
CA LYS A 120 -19.39 2.64 -0.01
C LYS A 120 -20.57 2.46 -0.95
N VAL A 121 -21.00 3.54 -1.58
CA VAL A 121 -22.06 3.56 -2.60
C VAL A 121 -21.54 4.28 -3.83
N GLY A 122 -21.33 3.54 -4.93
CA GLY A 122 -20.71 4.08 -6.14
C GLY A 122 -19.32 4.64 -5.85
N HIS A 123 -19.16 5.96 -6.02
CA HIS A 123 -17.92 6.68 -5.73
C HIS A 123 -17.90 7.33 -4.34
N LYS A 124 -19.02 7.39 -3.63
CA LYS A 124 -19.15 8.04 -2.33
C LYS A 124 -18.85 7.05 -1.21
N ILE A 125 -18.13 7.51 -0.18
CA ILE A 125 -17.85 6.76 1.05
C ILE A 125 -18.53 7.47 2.22
N PHE A 126 -19.34 6.74 2.98
CA PHE A 126 -19.88 7.20 4.26
C PHE A 126 -19.10 6.57 5.40
N ALA A 127 -18.68 7.36 6.39
CA ALA A 127 -17.92 6.89 7.53
C ALA A 127 -18.29 7.63 8.82
N THR A 128 -18.16 6.96 9.96
CA THR A 128 -18.36 7.56 11.28
C THR A 128 -17.18 7.29 12.21
N ASP A 129 -16.90 8.24 13.11
CA ASP A 129 -16.00 8.03 14.25
C ASP A 129 -16.76 7.71 15.56
N THR A 130 -18.07 7.44 15.45
CA THR A 130 -19.00 7.11 16.54
C THR A 130 -19.31 8.23 17.53
N LYS A 131 -18.83 9.47 17.29
CA LYS A 131 -19.10 10.59 18.20
C LYS A 131 -20.55 11.06 18.09
N LEU A 132 -21.09 11.46 19.24
CA LEU A 132 -22.40 12.11 19.36
C LEU A 132 -22.21 13.59 19.70
N VAL A 133 -22.52 14.48 18.77
CA VAL A 133 -22.32 15.92 18.92
C VAL A 133 -23.45 16.72 18.25
N ASP A 134 -23.50 18.03 18.51
CA ASP A 134 -24.45 18.91 17.83
C ASP A 134 -24.14 19.07 16.33
N PHE A 135 -25.06 19.72 15.60
CA PHE A 135 -24.96 19.87 14.17
C PHE A 135 -23.71 20.65 13.73
N GLU A 136 -23.42 21.78 14.38
CA GLU A 136 -22.29 22.64 14.02
C GLU A 136 -20.96 21.91 14.23
N THR A 137 -20.85 21.15 15.32
CA THR A 137 -19.68 20.32 15.61
C THR A 137 -19.55 19.16 14.63
N SER A 138 -20.67 18.58 14.18
CA SER A 138 -20.69 17.55 13.13
C SER A 138 -20.12 18.09 11.81
N LEU A 139 -20.53 19.30 11.38
CA LEU A 139 -20.00 19.97 10.19
C LEU A 139 -18.48 20.14 10.27
N LYS A 140 -18.01 20.72 11.38
CA LYS A 140 -16.57 20.94 11.63
C LYS A 140 -15.79 19.63 11.65
N THR A 141 -16.35 18.59 12.24
CA THR A 141 -15.70 17.27 12.31
C THR A 141 -15.46 16.71 10.92
N CYS A 142 -16.46 16.73 10.04
CA CYS A 142 -16.31 16.23 8.67
C CYS A 142 -15.38 17.10 7.82
N GLN A 143 -15.47 18.43 7.95
CA GLN A 143 -14.59 19.36 7.24
C GLN A 143 -13.11 19.18 7.63
N ASN A 144 -12.82 18.96 8.92
CA ASN A 144 -11.45 18.78 9.42
C ASN A 144 -10.77 17.52 8.86
N VAL A 145 -11.54 16.55 8.40
CA VAL A 145 -11.03 15.33 7.74
C VAL A 145 -11.15 15.38 6.22
N GLY A 146 -11.51 16.54 5.65
CA GLY A 146 -11.61 16.75 4.21
C GLY A 146 -12.88 16.19 3.56
N GLY A 147 -13.93 15.93 4.35
CA GLY A 147 -15.23 15.47 3.87
C GLY A 147 -16.35 16.45 4.20
N TYR A 148 -17.58 15.99 3.98
CA TYR A 148 -18.80 16.73 4.28
C TYR A 148 -19.70 15.90 5.19
N ILE A 149 -20.68 16.51 5.86
CA ILE A 149 -21.66 15.73 6.60
C ILE A 149 -22.51 14.91 5.60
N ALA A 150 -22.91 13.70 5.99
CA ALA A 150 -23.61 12.78 5.11
C ALA A 150 -24.89 13.42 4.53
N THR A 151 -25.01 13.41 3.20
CA THR A 151 -26.10 14.04 2.46
C THR A 151 -26.58 13.07 1.39
N PRO A 152 -27.48 12.12 1.74
CA PRO A 152 -27.94 11.10 0.80
C PRO A 152 -28.77 11.73 -0.33
N LEU A 153 -28.37 11.47 -1.57
CA LEU A 153 -29.01 12.02 -2.79
C LEU A 153 -29.96 11.04 -3.48
N ASN A 154 -30.00 9.80 -3.00
CA ASN A 154 -30.82 8.72 -3.55
C ASN A 154 -31.09 7.66 -2.46
N LYS A 155 -31.88 6.65 -2.81
CA LYS A 155 -32.28 5.60 -1.87
C LYS A 155 -31.08 4.77 -1.41
N GLU A 156 -30.16 4.44 -2.32
CA GLU A 156 -29.00 3.61 -2.04
C GLU A 156 -28.06 4.29 -1.03
N GLU A 157 -27.83 5.59 -1.19
CA GLU A 157 -27.10 6.42 -0.23
C GLU A 157 -27.83 6.53 1.11
N ASN A 158 -29.15 6.70 1.09
CA ASN A 158 -29.96 6.72 2.32
C ASN A 158 -29.82 5.40 3.10
N ASP A 159 -29.92 4.26 2.42
CA ASP A 159 -29.78 2.94 3.02
C ASP A 159 -28.37 2.73 3.62
N ALA A 160 -27.33 3.29 2.99
CA ALA A 160 -25.96 3.23 3.51
C ALA A 160 -25.79 4.05 4.81
N VAL A 161 -26.29 5.29 4.84
CA VAL A 161 -26.29 6.13 6.04
C VAL A 161 -27.13 5.47 7.15
N GLN A 162 -28.28 4.89 6.78
CA GLN A 162 -29.13 4.12 7.69
C GLN A 162 -28.37 2.93 8.28
N GLY A 163 -27.60 2.19 7.49
CA GLY A 163 -26.82 1.05 7.96
C GLY A 163 -25.88 1.43 9.12
N ILE A 164 -25.17 2.55 8.98
CA ILE A 164 -24.28 3.08 10.02
C ILE A 164 -25.09 3.52 11.26
N ALA A 165 -26.19 4.26 11.06
CA ALA A 165 -27.06 4.72 12.14
C ALA A 165 -27.68 3.56 12.92
N MET A 166 -28.10 2.51 12.22
CA MET A 166 -28.68 1.30 12.79
C MET A 166 -27.65 0.49 13.59
N GLU A 167 -26.43 0.31 13.07
CA GLU A 167 -25.35 -0.38 13.78
C GLU A 167 -24.97 0.36 15.08
N GLY A 168 -24.89 1.69 15.03
CA GLY A 168 -24.66 2.50 16.22
C GLY A 168 -25.86 2.56 17.18
N ASN A 169 -27.06 2.17 16.73
CA ASN A 169 -28.34 2.43 17.38
C ASN A 169 -28.49 3.92 17.78
N GLN A 170 -28.15 4.81 16.87
CA GLN A 170 -28.15 6.26 17.07
C GLN A 170 -28.81 6.96 15.89
N TYR A 171 -29.39 8.12 16.14
CA TYR A 171 -29.85 9.01 15.07
C TYR A 171 -28.68 9.87 14.60
N THR A 172 -28.68 10.24 13.32
CA THR A 172 -27.63 11.03 12.69
C THR A 172 -28.22 12.31 12.10
N TYR A 173 -27.45 13.39 12.07
CA TYR A 173 -27.81 14.53 11.24
C TYR A 173 -27.52 14.25 9.76
N LEU A 174 -28.25 14.92 8.88
CA LEU A 174 -28.00 15.00 7.45
C LEU A 174 -27.56 16.41 7.06
N GLY A 175 -26.79 16.56 5.99
CA GLY A 175 -26.38 17.86 5.43
C GLY A 175 -27.50 18.62 4.73
N ILE A 176 -28.63 18.78 5.42
CA ILE A 176 -29.83 19.44 4.95
C ILE A 176 -30.30 20.37 6.06
N MET A 177 -30.62 21.61 5.70
CA MET A 177 -31.12 22.61 6.64
C MET A 177 -32.35 23.32 6.08
N GLN A 178 -33.23 23.77 6.97
CA GLN A 178 -34.31 24.65 6.60
C GLN A 178 -33.78 26.06 6.38
N ASN A 179 -34.13 26.64 5.23
CA ASN A 179 -33.91 28.03 4.93
C ASN A 179 -34.95 28.89 5.67
N SER A 180 -34.48 29.77 6.54
CA SER A 180 -35.34 30.62 7.38
C SER A 180 -36.21 31.61 6.60
N SER A 181 -35.81 31.96 5.37
CA SER A 181 -36.54 32.94 4.54
C SER A 181 -37.65 32.31 3.71
N THR A 182 -37.42 31.11 3.17
CA THR A 182 -38.36 30.41 2.30
C THR A 182 -39.17 29.34 3.04
N GLY A 183 -38.68 28.87 4.18
CA GLY A 183 -39.23 27.72 4.92
C GLY A 183 -38.94 26.37 4.25
N THR A 184 -38.19 26.35 3.15
CA THR A 184 -37.85 25.13 2.41
C THR A 184 -36.60 24.47 2.96
N PHE A 185 -36.50 23.14 2.84
CA PHE A 185 -35.27 22.41 3.15
C PHE A 185 -34.34 22.41 1.93
N GLU A 186 -33.08 22.77 2.16
CA GLU A 186 -32.03 22.95 1.17
C GLU A 186 -30.78 22.17 1.60
N TYR A 187 -29.98 21.75 0.63
CA TYR A 187 -28.63 21.26 0.88
C TYR A 187 -27.74 22.41 1.38
N LEU A 188 -26.59 22.08 1.97
CA LEU A 188 -25.67 23.09 2.53
C LEU A 188 -25.06 24.05 1.49
N ASP A 189 -25.13 23.72 0.20
CA ASP A 189 -24.74 24.61 -0.90
C ASP A 189 -25.86 25.56 -1.36
N GLY A 190 -27.04 25.48 -0.73
CA GLY A 190 -28.23 26.28 -1.04
C GLY A 190 -29.11 25.70 -2.16
N THR A 191 -28.75 24.55 -2.73
CA THR A 191 -29.61 23.90 -3.73
C THR A 191 -30.81 23.21 -3.07
N THR A 192 -31.95 23.18 -3.76
CA THR A 192 -33.18 22.58 -3.23
C THR A 192 -33.06 21.06 -3.16
N VAL A 193 -33.53 20.48 -2.04
CA VAL A 193 -33.53 19.02 -1.84
C VAL A 193 -34.39 18.32 -2.89
N ASN A 194 -33.80 17.34 -3.59
CA ASN A 194 -34.49 16.59 -4.66
C ASN A 194 -34.95 15.19 -4.20
N TYR A 195 -34.21 14.56 -3.29
CA TYR A 195 -34.52 13.26 -2.68
C TYR A 195 -34.92 13.47 -1.23
N THR A 196 -36.03 12.86 -0.81
CA THR A 196 -36.49 12.91 0.57
C THR A 196 -36.96 11.56 1.05
N ASN A 197 -36.82 11.31 2.36
CA ASN A 197 -37.34 10.11 3.00
C ASN A 197 -38.02 10.42 4.35
N TRP A 198 -38.84 11.48 4.37
CA TRP A 198 -39.56 11.92 5.56
C TRP A 198 -40.37 10.81 6.22
N SER A 199 -40.38 10.83 7.55
CA SER A 199 -41.30 10.04 8.35
C SER A 199 -42.73 10.54 8.15
N ARG A 200 -43.71 9.73 8.58
CA ARG A 200 -45.11 10.09 8.46
C ARG A 200 -45.38 11.37 9.27
N ASN A 201 -45.98 12.37 8.62
CA ASN A 201 -46.30 13.69 9.15
C ASN A 201 -45.10 14.63 9.35
N GLU A 202 -43.92 14.29 8.82
CA GLU A 202 -42.75 15.19 8.81
C GLU A 202 -42.57 15.88 7.46
N PRO A 203 -41.92 17.07 7.41
CA PRO A 203 -41.45 17.88 8.55
C PRO A 203 -42.59 18.64 9.26
N ASN A 204 -42.52 18.78 10.60
CA ASN A 204 -43.60 19.34 11.44
C ASN A 204 -43.19 20.54 12.32
N GLY A 205 -41.90 20.89 12.35
CA GLY A 205 -41.33 21.85 13.29
C GLY A 205 -41.66 23.32 12.98
N ASN A 206 -42.21 23.63 11.81
CA ASN A 206 -42.72 24.96 11.43
C ASN A 206 -41.73 26.12 11.71
N GLY A 207 -40.44 25.96 11.35
CA GLY A 207 -39.40 26.98 11.55
C GLY A 207 -38.70 26.98 12.91
N LYS A 208 -39.02 26.02 13.79
CA LYS A 208 -38.36 25.86 15.10
C LYS A 208 -37.34 24.72 15.12
N GLU A 209 -37.35 23.87 14.10
CA GLU A 209 -36.51 22.69 13.95
C GLU A 209 -35.84 22.76 12.57
N ASN A 210 -34.66 23.35 12.50
CA ASN A 210 -34.04 23.75 11.24
C ASN A 210 -33.07 22.72 10.66
N CYS A 211 -32.75 21.66 11.40
CA CYS A 211 -31.86 20.58 10.95
C CYS A 211 -32.66 19.34 10.61
N VAL A 212 -32.06 18.41 9.86
CA VAL A 212 -32.68 17.13 9.53
C VAL A 212 -31.93 16.01 10.22
N GLU A 213 -32.63 15.18 10.98
CA GLU A 213 -32.11 13.93 11.52
C GLU A 213 -32.68 12.73 10.76
N MET A 214 -31.88 11.67 10.66
CA MET A 214 -32.31 10.36 10.18
C MET A 214 -32.39 9.38 11.35
N TYR A 215 -33.52 8.70 11.45
CA TYR A 215 -33.75 7.61 12.40
C TYR A 215 -33.06 6.31 11.96
N THR A 216 -32.96 5.35 12.89
CA THR A 216 -32.39 4.01 12.62
C THR A 216 -33.18 3.21 11.57
N ASN A 217 -34.44 3.57 11.30
CA ASN A 217 -35.26 3.01 10.22
C ASN A 217 -35.08 3.73 8.87
N GLY A 218 -34.16 4.69 8.78
CA GLY A 218 -33.84 5.44 7.57
C GLY A 218 -34.77 6.60 7.27
N LYS A 219 -35.86 6.79 8.04
CA LYS A 219 -36.81 7.90 7.88
C LYS A 219 -36.30 9.19 8.51
N TRP A 220 -36.72 10.32 7.95
CA TRP A 220 -36.23 11.63 8.34
C TRP A 220 -37.23 12.38 9.22
N ASN A 221 -36.70 13.23 10.08
CA ASN A 221 -37.44 14.14 10.93
C ASN A 221 -36.72 15.49 10.97
N ASP A 222 -37.46 16.59 10.99
CA ASP A 222 -36.86 17.88 11.28
C ASP A 222 -36.62 18.01 12.79
N LYS A 223 -35.45 18.53 13.16
CA LYS A 223 -35.00 18.61 14.55
C LYS A 223 -34.25 19.89 14.83
N ARG A 224 -34.26 20.30 16.09
CA ARG A 224 -33.35 21.34 16.59
C ARG A 224 -31.91 20.89 16.40
N CYS A 225 -31.06 21.82 15.97
CA CYS A 225 -29.67 21.56 15.62
C CYS A 225 -28.72 21.37 16.83
N ASN A 226 -29.21 21.58 18.05
CA ASN A 226 -28.43 21.52 19.29
C ASN A 226 -28.54 20.18 20.02
N GLU A 227 -29.22 19.20 19.41
CA GLU A 227 -29.29 17.84 19.93
C GLU A 227 -28.00 17.06 19.57
N ASN A 228 -27.58 16.14 20.44
CA ASN A 228 -26.42 15.29 20.15
C ASN A 228 -26.83 14.13 19.24
N ARG A 229 -26.18 14.02 18.08
CA ARG A 229 -26.42 12.98 17.07
C ARG A 229 -25.11 12.39 16.59
N LEU A 230 -25.20 11.18 16.07
CA LEU A 230 -24.09 10.48 15.44
C LEU A 230 -23.56 11.32 14.28
N THR A 231 -22.25 11.56 14.27
CA THR A 231 -21.59 12.19 13.12
C THR A 231 -21.27 11.15 12.07
N ILE A 232 -21.86 11.30 10.89
CA ILE A 232 -21.52 10.53 9.70
C ILE A 232 -21.04 11.52 8.64
N CYS A 233 -19.84 11.27 8.10
CA CYS A 233 -19.24 12.06 7.05
C CYS A 233 -19.29 11.32 5.71
N GLU A 234 -19.35 12.09 4.61
CA GLU A 234 -19.19 11.61 3.24
C GLU A 234 -17.91 12.15 2.59
N PHE A 235 -17.35 11.34 1.69
CA PHE A 235 -16.12 11.58 0.92
C PHE A 235 -16.29 11.13 -0.53
#